data_AF-A0A348W9D2-F1
#
_entry.id   AF-A0A348W9D2-F1
#
_cell.length_a   1.000
_cell.length_b   1.000
_cell.length_c   1.000
_cell.angle_alpha   90.00
_cell.angle_beta   90.00
_cell.angle_gamma   90.00
#
_symmetry.space_group_name_H-M   'P 1'
#
loop_
_entity.id
_entity.type
_entity.pdbx_description
1 polymer ?
#
loop_
_entity_poly.entity_id
_entity_poly.type
_entity_poly.pdbx_seq_one_letter_code
_entity_poly.pdbx_strand_id
1 'polypeptide(L)'
;MSERNDMPGAAPTAARKRRGLGLLLTLSLGVNLLVAGAIGTMVWMHDGHGRGGKSHGSFGGPLTRALAPEDKRALGDALRAARQANGPSREERGASYDAILAALRAQPFDAEALSAAMSQHRQMFETDIATGQALLVGHLAKMSDAERAAFADRVEENRKARKRGKDKPAEGAQ
;
A
#
# COMPACT_ATOMS: atom_id res chain seq x y z
N MET A 1 71.81 28.47 -32.47
CA MET A 1 72.14 27.68 -31.27
C MET A 1 71.14 28.00 -30.18
N SER A 2 70.45 26.96 -29.71
CA SER A 2 69.68 26.85 -28.46
C SER A 2 68.30 27.51 -28.37
N GLU A 3 67.30 26.64 -28.59
CA GLU A 3 65.94 26.66 -28.08
C GLU A 3 65.85 26.97 -26.57
N ARG A 4 64.73 27.59 -26.18
CA ARG A 4 64.00 27.25 -24.93
C ARG A 4 62.50 27.42 -25.19
N ASN A 5 61.84 26.28 -25.40
CA ASN A 5 60.40 26.09 -25.17
C ASN A 5 60.15 26.15 -23.66
N ASP A 6 59.08 26.83 -23.24
CA ASP A 6 58.14 26.32 -22.23
C ASP A 6 56.86 27.19 -22.19
N MET A 7 55.72 26.50 -22.13
CA MET A 7 54.33 26.99 -22.23
C MET A 7 53.75 27.39 -20.83
N PRO A 8 52.42 27.35 -20.58
CA PRO A 8 51.57 28.51 -20.31
C PRO A 8 51.15 28.66 -18.83
N GLY A 9 50.99 29.90 -18.35
CA GLY A 9 50.52 30.19 -16.99
C GLY A 9 49.05 29.85 -16.76
N ALA A 10 48.80 28.67 -16.19
CA ALA A 10 47.73 28.25 -15.28
C ALA A 10 46.36 28.98 -15.27
N ALA A 11 45.31 28.26 -15.67
CA ALA A 11 43.99 28.36 -15.04
C ALA A 11 43.58 26.97 -14.54
N PRO A 12 43.27 26.79 -13.24
CA PRO A 12 41.99 26.13 -12.94
C PRO A 12 41.37 26.57 -11.60
N THR A 13 40.15 27.11 -11.62
CA THR A 13 39.25 27.14 -10.45
C THR A 13 38.01 26.29 -10.68
N ALA A 14 38.20 25.06 -11.17
CA ALA A 14 37.12 24.07 -11.32
C ALA A 14 36.92 23.17 -10.08
N ALA A 15 37.60 23.43 -8.95
CA ALA A 15 37.60 22.52 -7.80
C ALA A 15 36.42 22.70 -6.83
N ARG A 16 35.63 23.79 -6.92
CA ARG A 16 34.54 24.07 -5.97
C ARG A 16 33.19 23.43 -6.35
N LYS A 17 32.96 23.10 -7.64
CA LYS A 17 31.68 22.51 -8.11
C LYS A 17 31.50 21.01 -7.76
N ARG A 18 32.59 20.25 -7.54
CA ARG A 18 32.50 18.80 -7.22
C ARG A 18 31.99 18.48 -5.82
N ARG A 19 32.22 19.35 -4.83
CA ARG A 19 31.85 19.09 -3.43
C ARG A 19 30.36 19.33 -3.14
N GLY A 20 29.77 20.35 -3.78
CA GLY A 20 28.32 20.61 -3.67
C GLY A 20 27.46 19.58 -4.41
N LEU A 21 27.95 19.08 -5.55
CA LEU A 21 27.25 18.05 -6.33
C LEU A 21 27.21 16.71 -5.59
N GLY A 22 28.29 16.35 -4.89
CA GLY A 22 28.34 15.16 -4.05
C GLY A 22 27.33 15.19 -2.90
N LEU A 23 27.16 16.33 -2.23
CA LEU A 23 26.16 16.48 -1.16
C LEU A 23 24.72 16.45 -1.66
N LEU A 24 24.44 17.07 -2.81
CA LEU A 24 23.12 17.00 -3.44
C LEU A 24 22.77 15.58 -3.89
N LEU A 25 23.76 14.84 -4.40
CA LEU A 25 23.60 13.45 -4.80
C LEU A 25 23.34 12.54 -3.60
N THR A 26 24.08 12.70 -2.50
CA THR A 26 23.85 11.90 -1.29
C THR A 26 22.52 12.23 -0.62
N LEU A 27 22.09 13.50 -0.65
CA LEU A 27 20.78 13.89 -0.13
C LEU A 27 19.63 13.33 -0.99
N SER A 28 19.74 13.43 -2.32
CA SER A 28 18.78 12.84 -3.25
C SER A 28 18.73 11.31 -3.11
N LEU A 29 19.89 10.66 -2.98
CA LEU A 29 19.96 9.22 -2.75
C LEU A 29 19.33 8.82 -1.42
N GLY A 30 19.55 9.60 -0.35
CA GLY A 30 18.95 9.36 0.96
C GLY A 30 17.42 9.48 0.97
N VAL A 31 16.87 10.48 0.27
CA VAL A 31 15.41 10.62 0.12
C VAL A 31 14.82 9.47 -0.71
N ASN A 32 15.49 9.06 -1.79
CA ASN A 32 15.06 7.92 -2.59
C ASN A 32 15.04 6.61 -1.79
N LEU A 33 16.07 6.37 -0.95
CA LEU A 33 16.14 5.21 -0.06
C LEU A 33 15.06 5.26 1.04
N LEU A 34 14.71 6.45 1.56
CA LEU A 34 13.62 6.62 2.51
C LEU A 34 12.27 6.28 1.91
N VAL A 35 12.00 6.73 0.68
CA VAL A 35 10.75 6.41 -0.03
C VAL A 35 10.69 4.92 -0.38
N ALA A 36 11.79 4.34 -0.86
CA ALA A 36 11.88 2.91 -1.13
C ALA A 36 11.69 2.05 0.13
N GLY A 37 12.27 2.48 1.26
CA GLY A 37 12.08 1.84 2.56
C GLY A 37 10.65 1.97 3.09
N ALA A 38 10.00 3.12 2.93
CA ALA A 38 8.61 3.34 3.34
C ALA A 38 7.62 2.49 2.51
N ILE A 39 7.85 2.37 1.20
CA ILE A 39 7.05 1.51 0.33
C ILE A 39 7.33 0.04 0.63
N GLY A 40 8.60 -0.33 0.77
CA GLY A 40 9.01 -1.70 1.10
C GLY A 40 8.43 -2.17 2.42
N THR A 41 8.44 -1.32 3.46
CA THR A 41 7.82 -1.64 4.76
C THR A 41 6.30 -1.73 4.68
N MET A 42 5.62 -0.87 3.92
CA MET A 42 4.17 -0.94 3.71
C MET A 42 3.76 -2.22 2.97
N VAL A 43 4.50 -2.61 1.93
CA VAL A 43 4.27 -3.87 1.19
C VAL A 43 4.56 -5.08 2.07
N TRP A 44 5.66 -5.06 2.83
CA TRP A 44 6.05 -6.16 3.72
C TRP A 44 5.09 -6.32 4.91
N MET A 45 4.57 -5.22 5.46
CA MET A 45 3.49 -5.24 6.45
C MET A 45 2.17 -5.79 5.90
N HIS A 46 1.95 -5.67 4.58
CA HIS A 46 0.78 -6.22 3.91
C HIS A 46 0.98 -7.69 3.48
N ASP A 47 2.22 -8.15 3.32
CA ASP A 47 2.59 -9.51 2.89
C ASP A 47 3.06 -10.44 4.04
N GLY A 48 3.08 -9.93 5.28
CA GLY A 48 3.60 -10.61 6.47
C GLY A 48 2.98 -11.99 6.78
N HIS A 49 3.51 -13.02 6.14
CA HIS A 49 3.42 -14.41 6.55
C HIS A 49 4.28 -14.63 7.79
N GLY A 50 3.70 -14.36 8.96
CA GLY A 50 4.27 -14.69 10.27
C GLY A 50 3.20 -15.29 11.16
N ARG A 51 3.08 -16.62 11.12
CA ARG A 51 2.38 -17.48 12.10
C ARG A 51 0.98 -17.02 12.56
N GLY A 52 -0.04 -17.49 11.82
CA GLY A 52 -1.39 -17.70 12.36
C GLY A 52 -2.23 -16.45 12.59
N GLY A 53 -2.65 -15.74 11.53
CA GLY A 53 -3.51 -14.58 11.73
C GLY A 53 -4.12 -13.98 10.47
N LYS A 54 -5.13 -14.64 9.90
CA LYS A 54 -6.33 -14.02 9.28
C LYS A 54 -6.16 -12.59 8.71
N SER A 55 -5.36 -12.39 7.66
CA SER A 55 -5.33 -11.13 6.88
C SER A 55 -5.77 -11.31 5.42
N HIS A 56 -6.70 -12.22 5.17
CA HIS A 56 -7.48 -12.26 3.92
C HIS A 56 -8.94 -11.84 4.13
N GLY A 57 -9.22 -11.05 5.19
CA GLY A 57 -10.57 -10.88 5.75
C GLY A 57 -11.20 -9.49 5.71
N SER A 58 -10.61 -8.50 5.03
CA SER A 58 -11.19 -7.14 4.99
C SER A 58 -11.62 -6.69 3.59
N PHE A 59 -12.26 -7.58 2.84
CA PHE A 59 -12.83 -7.21 1.55
C PHE A 59 -14.27 -6.66 1.62
N GLY A 60 -14.84 -6.55 2.83
CA GLY A 60 -16.05 -5.77 3.12
C GLY A 60 -15.85 -4.82 4.31
N GLY A 61 -14.60 -4.37 4.52
CA GLY A 61 -14.24 -3.45 5.59
C GLY A 61 -14.29 -4.08 6.99
N PRO A 62 -14.42 -3.27 8.05
CA PRO A 62 -14.44 -3.76 9.43
C PRO A 62 -15.63 -4.69 9.76
N LEU A 63 -16.73 -4.60 9.00
CA LEU A 63 -17.98 -5.32 9.27
C LEU A 63 -17.85 -6.83 9.02
N THR A 64 -17.09 -7.24 8.01
CA THR A 64 -16.87 -8.67 7.71
C THR A 64 -16.12 -9.41 8.82
N ARG A 65 -15.40 -8.69 9.69
CA ARG A 65 -14.74 -9.29 10.86
C ARG A 65 -15.74 -9.78 11.93
N ALA A 66 -16.96 -9.26 11.94
CA ALA A 66 -18.00 -9.62 12.90
C ALA A 66 -18.88 -10.80 12.46
N LEU A 67 -18.76 -11.26 11.22
CA LEU A 67 -19.47 -12.44 10.73
C LEU A 67 -19.04 -13.71 11.48
N ALA A 68 -19.94 -14.70 11.58
CA ALA A 68 -19.58 -16.01 12.11
C ALA A 68 -18.55 -16.70 11.18
N PRO A 69 -17.74 -17.65 11.68
CA PRO A 69 -16.72 -18.33 10.86
C PRO A 69 -17.27 -18.95 9.56
N GLU A 70 -18.49 -19.49 9.62
CA GLU A 70 -19.19 -20.15 8.52
C GLU A 70 -19.62 -19.12 7.47
N ASP A 71 -20.24 -18.02 7.91
CA ASP A 71 -20.63 -16.89 7.05
C ASP A 71 -19.42 -16.23 6.38
N LYS A 72 -18.30 -16.11 7.11
CA LYS A 72 -17.04 -15.57 6.55
C LYS A 72 -16.53 -16.42 5.41
N ARG A 73 -16.64 -17.75 5.53
CA ARG A 73 -16.20 -18.67 4.49
C ARG A 73 -17.11 -18.57 3.27
N ALA A 74 -18.43 -18.62 3.47
CA ALA A 74 -19.41 -18.47 2.40
C ALA A 74 -19.24 -17.14 1.63
N LEU A 75 -19.09 -16.03 2.35
CA LEU A 75 -18.87 -14.71 1.75
C LEU A 75 -17.50 -14.63 1.04
N GLY A 76 -16.46 -15.23 1.62
CA GLY A 76 -15.12 -15.29 1.02
C GLY A 76 -15.09 -16.07 -0.28
N ASP A 77 -15.79 -17.19 -0.36
CA ASP A 77 -15.90 -18.02 -1.56
C ASP A 77 -16.73 -17.30 -2.64
N ALA A 78 -17.85 -16.67 -2.27
CA ALA A 78 -18.66 -15.87 -3.19
C ALA A 78 -17.86 -14.69 -3.78
N LEU A 79 -17.07 -14.01 -2.97
CA LEU A 79 -16.21 -12.92 -3.43
C LEU A 79 -15.09 -13.42 -4.35
N ARG A 80 -14.48 -14.57 -4.01
CA ARG A 80 -13.44 -15.18 -4.86
C ARG A 80 -14.01 -15.55 -6.23
N ALA A 81 -15.24 -16.08 -6.27
CA ALA A 81 -15.94 -16.36 -7.52
C ALA A 81 -16.23 -15.07 -8.30
N ALA A 82 -16.77 -14.03 -7.64
CA ALA A 82 -17.06 -12.75 -8.27
C ALA A 82 -15.80 -12.08 -8.87
N ARG A 83 -14.67 -12.17 -8.18
CA ARG A 83 -13.38 -11.66 -8.69
C ARG A 83 -12.84 -12.45 -9.87
N GLN A 84 -12.99 -13.77 -9.86
CA GLN A 84 -12.57 -14.58 -11.00
C GLN A 84 -13.44 -14.30 -12.23
N ALA A 85 -14.71 -13.96 -12.04
CA ALA A 85 -15.62 -13.65 -13.13
C ALA A 85 -15.43 -12.22 -13.67
N ASN A 86 -15.29 -11.22 -12.80
CA ASN A 86 -15.41 -9.80 -13.17
C ASN A 86 -14.37 -8.89 -12.52
N GLY A 87 -13.43 -9.43 -11.74
CA GLY A 87 -12.43 -8.65 -11.02
C GLY A 87 -11.13 -8.50 -11.83
N PRO A 88 -10.28 -7.51 -11.47
CA PRO A 88 -9.00 -7.35 -12.12
C PRO A 88 -8.11 -8.55 -11.84
N SER A 89 -7.46 -9.02 -12.90
CA SER A 89 -6.52 -10.14 -12.91
C SER A 89 -5.32 -9.84 -12.01
N ARG A 90 -4.55 -10.88 -11.68
CA ARG A 90 -3.30 -10.71 -10.93
C ARG A 90 -2.31 -9.83 -11.67
N GLU A 91 -2.28 -9.93 -13.00
CA GLU A 91 -1.42 -9.13 -13.87
C GLU A 91 -1.84 -7.66 -13.88
N GLU A 92 -3.14 -7.37 -13.99
CA GLU A 92 -3.65 -5.99 -13.94
C GLU A 92 -3.35 -5.32 -12.59
N ARG A 93 -3.47 -6.07 -11.49
CA ARG A 93 -3.09 -5.58 -10.16
C ARG A 93 -1.60 -5.28 -10.08
N GLY A 94 -0.75 -6.15 -10.64
CA GLY A 94 0.69 -5.92 -10.72
C GLY A 94 1.04 -4.67 -11.55
N ALA A 95 0.47 -4.58 -12.76
CA ALA A 95 0.67 -3.46 -13.66
C ALA A 95 0.28 -2.10 -13.05
N SER A 96 -0.78 -2.07 -12.22
CA SER A 96 -1.17 -0.86 -11.49
C SER A 96 -0.09 -0.38 -10.51
N TYR A 97 0.57 -1.30 -9.79
CA TYR A 97 1.70 -0.95 -8.92
C TYR A 97 2.93 -0.54 -9.74
N ASP A 98 3.21 -1.24 -10.83
CA ASP A 98 4.34 -0.92 -11.71
C ASP A 98 4.21 0.49 -12.31
N ALA A 99 2.99 0.92 -12.65
CA ALA A 99 2.72 2.28 -13.12
C ALA A 99 3.05 3.36 -12.07
N ILE A 100 2.70 3.13 -10.80
CA ILE A 100 3.06 4.03 -9.70
C ILE A 100 4.59 4.07 -9.53
N LEU A 101 5.24 2.91 -9.54
CA LEU A 101 6.70 2.83 -9.40
C LEU A 101 7.44 3.49 -10.56
N ALA A 102 6.93 3.35 -11.78
CA ALA A 102 7.48 4.02 -12.96
C ALA A 102 7.36 5.54 -12.84
N ALA A 103 6.19 6.06 -12.44
CA ALA A 103 5.97 7.49 -12.24
C ALA A 103 6.89 8.07 -11.15
N LEU A 104 7.12 7.34 -10.06
CA LEU A 104 8.04 7.76 -9.00
C LEU A 104 9.51 7.78 -9.43
N ARG A 105 9.90 6.91 -10.38
CA ARG A 105 11.27 6.82 -10.89
C ARG A 105 11.55 7.73 -12.08
N ALA A 106 10.53 8.40 -12.61
CA ALA A 106 10.65 9.26 -13.78
C ALA A 106 11.60 10.45 -13.52
N GLN A 107 12.46 10.73 -14.49
CA GLN A 107 13.33 11.90 -14.51
C GLN A 107 13.18 12.62 -15.87
N PRO A 108 12.65 13.87 -15.89
CA PRO A 108 12.18 14.66 -14.74
C PRO A 108 10.96 14.04 -14.05
N PHE A 109 10.74 14.42 -12.77
CA PHE A 109 9.56 13.99 -12.03
C PHE A 109 8.29 14.58 -12.65
N ASP A 110 7.28 13.73 -12.84
CA ASP A 110 5.97 14.09 -13.36
C ASP A 110 4.89 13.82 -12.30
N ALA A 111 4.42 14.90 -11.67
CA ALA A 111 3.39 14.83 -10.65
C ALA A 111 2.02 14.42 -11.22
N GLU A 112 1.72 14.78 -12.47
CA GLU A 112 0.46 14.45 -13.12
C GLU A 112 0.39 12.97 -13.45
N ALA A 113 1.49 12.40 -13.97
CA ALA A 113 1.62 10.97 -14.23
C ALA A 113 1.45 10.14 -12.94
N LEU A 114 2.07 10.57 -11.84
CA LEU A 114 1.89 9.91 -10.55
C LEU A 114 0.44 9.98 -10.07
N SER A 115 -0.18 11.16 -10.14
CA SER A 115 -1.59 11.35 -9.75
C SER A 115 -2.53 10.46 -10.56
N ALA A 116 -2.30 10.34 -11.88
CA ALA A 116 -3.07 9.48 -12.75
C ALA A 116 -2.93 7.99 -12.37
N ALA A 117 -1.70 7.52 -12.14
CA ALA A 117 -1.44 6.14 -11.72
C ALA A 117 -2.10 5.82 -10.36
N MET A 118 -2.02 6.74 -9.39
CA MET A 118 -2.70 6.56 -8.10
C MET A 118 -4.23 6.58 -8.23
N SER A 119 -4.79 7.40 -9.12
CA SER A 119 -6.23 7.44 -9.38
C SER A 119 -6.73 6.13 -9.99
N GLN A 120 -6.01 5.58 -10.97
CA GLN A 120 -6.33 4.30 -11.58
C GLN A 120 -6.27 3.16 -10.54
N HIS A 121 -5.22 3.16 -9.71
CA HIS A 121 -5.10 2.22 -8.61
C HIS A 121 -6.29 2.29 -7.65
N ARG A 122 -6.69 3.50 -7.24
CA ARG A 122 -7.85 3.70 -6.37
C ARG A 122 -9.15 3.15 -6.98
N GLN A 123 -9.41 3.41 -8.26
CA GLN A 123 -10.62 2.93 -8.94
C GLN A 123 -10.74 1.40 -8.92
N MET A 124 -9.62 0.69 -9.09
CA MET A 124 -9.58 -0.78 -8.99
C MET A 124 -9.98 -1.25 -7.58
N PHE A 125 -9.49 -0.58 -6.53
CA PHE A 125 -9.85 -0.88 -5.15
C PHE A 125 -11.31 -0.55 -4.81
N GLU A 126 -11.83 0.58 -5.28
CA GLU A 126 -13.22 0.98 -5.08
C GLU A 126 -14.19 -0.06 -5.64
N THR A 127 -13.88 -0.61 -6.81
CA THR A 127 -14.66 -1.69 -7.44
C THR A 127 -14.68 -2.97 -6.60
N ASP A 128 -13.52 -3.35 -6.07
CA ASP A 128 -13.38 -4.50 -5.17
C ASP A 128 -14.21 -4.32 -3.87
N ILE A 129 -14.19 -3.11 -3.28
CA ILE A 129 -14.94 -2.78 -2.07
C ILE A 129 -16.44 -2.81 -2.34
N ALA A 130 -16.89 -2.18 -3.43
CA ALA A 130 -18.31 -2.13 -3.80
C ALA A 130 -18.88 -3.54 -4.02
N THR A 131 -18.11 -4.41 -4.69
CA THR A 131 -18.48 -5.82 -4.89
C THR A 131 -18.62 -6.55 -3.55
N GLY A 132 -17.66 -6.38 -2.63
CA GLY A 132 -17.72 -6.98 -1.30
C GLY A 132 -18.92 -6.49 -0.47
N GLN A 133 -19.25 -5.21 -0.55
CA GLN A 133 -20.42 -4.64 0.11
C GLN A 133 -21.73 -5.21 -0.45
N ALA A 134 -21.86 -5.28 -1.77
CA ALA A 134 -23.04 -5.86 -2.41
C ALA A 134 -23.26 -7.32 -2.01
N LEU A 135 -22.18 -8.12 -1.98
CA LEU A 135 -22.23 -9.51 -1.53
C LEU A 135 -22.60 -9.63 -0.04
N LEU A 136 -22.06 -8.75 0.82
CA LEU A 136 -22.39 -8.73 2.24
C LEU A 136 -23.88 -8.41 2.44
N VAL A 137 -24.41 -7.39 1.77
CA VAL A 137 -25.83 -7.03 1.83
C VAL A 137 -26.69 -8.21 1.35
N GLY A 138 -26.32 -8.83 0.23
CA GLY A 138 -27.00 -10.02 -0.30
C GLY A 138 -26.98 -11.22 0.65
N HIS A 139 -25.90 -11.39 1.43
CA HIS A 139 -25.82 -12.41 2.48
C HIS A 139 -26.75 -12.09 3.65
N LEU A 140 -26.68 -10.86 4.18
CA LEU A 140 -27.52 -10.41 5.30
C LEU A 140 -29.02 -10.46 4.97
N ALA A 141 -29.39 -10.23 3.71
CA ALA A 141 -30.77 -10.33 3.24
C ALA A 141 -31.33 -11.77 3.31
N LYS A 142 -30.48 -12.79 3.24
CA LYS A 142 -30.87 -14.21 3.33
C LYS A 142 -30.96 -14.74 4.76
N MET A 143 -30.41 -14.00 5.72
CA MET A 143 -30.46 -14.36 7.14
C MET A 143 -31.85 -14.08 7.72
N SER A 144 -32.21 -14.77 8.79
CA SER A 144 -33.34 -14.45 9.65
C SER A 144 -33.10 -13.17 10.46
N ASP A 145 -34.17 -12.62 11.05
CA ASP A 145 -34.06 -11.45 11.93
C ASP A 145 -33.17 -11.71 13.15
N ALA A 146 -33.28 -12.91 13.75
CA ALA A 146 -32.47 -13.30 14.89
C ALA A 146 -30.98 -13.38 14.54
N GLU A 147 -30.65 -13.93 13.37
CA GLU A 147 -29.27 -14.01 12.89
C GLU A 147 -28.67 -12.64 12.58
N ARG A 148 -29.46 -11.72 12.01
CA ARG A 148 -29.05 -10.32 11.80
C ARG A 148 -28.83 -9.58 13.13
N ALA A 149 -29.68 -9.79 14.13
CA ALA A 149 -29.52 -9.20 15.46
C ALA A 149 -28.22 -9.69 16.10
N ALA A 150 -27.97 -11.00 16.10
CA ALA A 150 -26.72 -11.58 16.61
C ALA A 150 -25.48 -11.07 15.86
N PHE A 151 -25.60 -10.79 14.54
CA PHE A 151 -24.53 -10.15 13.78
C PHE A 151 -24.26 -8.71 14.25
N ALA A 152 -25.31 -7.91 14.49
CA ALA A 152 -25.18 -6.55 15.00
C ALA A 152 -24.48 -6.52 16.37
N ASP A 153 -24.84 -7.44 17.28
CA ASP A 153 -24.20 -7.56 18.60
C ASP A 153 -22.70 -7.85 18.47
N ARG A 154 -22.31 -8.76 17.56
CA ARG A 154 -20.91 -9.04 17.27
C ARG A 154 -20.18 -7.84 16.67
N VAL A 155 -20.84 -7.03 15.84
CA VAL A 155 -20.26 -5.78 15.30
C VAL A 155 -19.97 -4.80 16.44
N GLU A 156 -20.92 -4.64 17.36
CA GLU A 156 -20.77 -3.75 18.50
C GLU A 156 -19.65 -4.20 19.45
N GLU A 157 -19.58 -5.49 19.77
CA GLU A 157 -18.53 -6.06 20.62
C GLU A 157 -17.14 -5.84 20.00
N ASN A 158 -16.99 -6.10 18.69
CA ASN A 158 -15.73 -5.86 17.99
C ASN A 158 -15.31 -4.38 18.02
N ARG A 159 -16.28 -3.46 17.89
CA ARG A 159 -16.02 -2.01 17.99
C ARG A 159 -15.54 -1.63 19.40
N LYS A 160 -16.19 -2.15 20.44
CA LYS A 160 -15.83 -1.93 21.85
C LYS A 160 -14.44 -2.51 22.18
N ALA A 161 -14.15 -3.73 21.73
CA ALA A 161 -12.87 -4.39 21.94
C ALA A 161 -11.69 -3.60 21.33
N ARG A 162 -11.87 -3.05 20.12
CA ARG A 162 -10.84 -2.19 19.47
C ARG A 162 -10.56 -0.92 20.27
N LYS A 163 -11.59 -0.29 20.85
CA LYS A 163 -11.42 0.90 21.70
C LYS A 163 -10.55 0.57 22.93
N ARG A 164 -10.89 -0.52 23.63
CA ARG A 164 -10.15 -0.98 24.82
C ARG A 164 -8.68 -1.35 24.54
N GLY A 165 -8.38 -1.88 23.35
CA GLY A 165 -7.01 -2.17 22.95
C GLY A 165 -6.16 -0.92 22.69
N LYS A 166 -6.79 0.21 22.32
CA LYS A 166 -6.11 1.49 22.09
C LYS A 166 -5.80 2.23 23.39
N ASP A 167 -6.54 1.94 24.46
CA ASP A 167 -6.42 2.59 25.77
C ASP A 167 -5.38 1.92 26.68
N LYS A 168 -4.76 0.79 26.26
CA LYS A 168 -3.63 0.21 26.99
C LYS A 168 -2.34 0.95 26.62
N PRO A 169 -1.65 1.63 27.56
CA PRO A 169 -0.33 2.20 27.29
C PRO A 169 0.63 1.06 26.90
N ALA A 170 1.54 1.34 25.97
CA ALA A 170 2.58 0.42 25.53
C ALA A 170 3.59 0.22 26.68
N GLU A 171 3.22 -0.59 27.65
CA GLU A 171 4.09 -0.98 28.75
C GLU A 171 4.86 -2.23 28.33
N GLY A 172 6.16 -2.07 28.09
CA GLY A 172 7.07 -3.20 27.90
C GLY A 172 8.05 -3.15 26.72
N ALA A 173 8.48 -1.98 26.25
CA ALA A 173 9.70 -1.88 25.45
C ALA A 173 10.81 -1.27 26.31
N GLN A 174 11.51 -2.13 27.05
CA GLN A 174 12.87 -1.88 27.57
C GLN A 174 13.76 -3.00 27.06
#